data_AF-A0A367LDD9-F1
#
_entry.id   AF-A0A367LDD9-F1
#
_cell.length_a   1.000
_cell.length_b   1.000
_cell.length_c   1.000
_cell.angle_alpha   90.00
_cell.angle_beta   90.00
_cell.angle_gamma   90.00
#
_symmetry.space_group_name_H-M   'P 1'
#
loop_
_entity.id
_entity.type
_entity.pdbx_description
1 polymer ?
#
loop_
_entity_poly.entity_id
_entity_poly.type
_entity_poly.pdbx_seq_one_letter_code
_entity_poly.pdbx_strand_id
1 'polypeptide(L)'
;MDGRRHTERDILHKLYRHHLSGSSSQTSNMIKGMRSRSSPKFVLCQYMNYGWQPSFHPSSLSPSRTSLYKSDDWSALDRGAWLLSVLPPTLNVTFTNAYGGTWQELADDLNSALDSITDKITMYQILMWYSRAAEGDDKVCWQTDYSLALERYENPLGALNSLFVDPDTMEDDETYTKRPMDLPPLYLETSALHCLHPDSLLYDQMADLVLGVSAKWPDKKISIEQFREKTDKAAHPFGRALFHAARETYDCPYFDGCSTKNLYGGIPYLAPSFNVFLGTMQSMLIERHHVCITFEEVMGIPSNAYVFASSSYNNGRPRLLAAGCRSKPCYKQFNEALTAGREFCHPYHLEKGLSFFVHADVFSKPTECGKSILILLAEHFSPVCECLRTSSSAVYCARLPCYYELMTGSDYHIDKLKSDCRTGNLSFNRSLAFPYSFSPSKPACGMPMVEFSVDERRLVCECARVRDDEEEMLFQNYYNMSGRMNKRGMSLMRPLG
;
A
#
# COMPACT_ATOMS: atom_id res chain seq x y z
N MET A 1 -5.57 36.44 37.51
CA MET A 1 -7.00 36.13 37.41
C MET A 1 -7.46 36.65 36.05
N ASP A 2 -7.35 35.84 35.01
CA ASP A 2 -8.31 34.83 34.55
C ASP A 2 -9.22 35.44 33.47
N GLY A 3 -9.19 34.86 32.27
CA GLY A 3 -10.00 35.29 31.13
C GLY A 3 -9.27 35.34 29.79
N ARG A 4 -9.36 34.22 29.05
CA ARG A 4 -9.71 34.11 27.61
C ARG A 4 -9.04 32.89 26.96
N ARG A 5 -9.74 31.74 27.01
CA ARG A 5 -9.58 30.61 26.08
C ARG A 5 -10.93 30.33 25.41
N HIS A 6 -11.38 31.16 24.45
CA HIS A 6 -12.65 30.95 23.74
C HIS A 6 -12.50 31.30 22.24
N THR A 7 -11.89 30.41 21.45
CA THR A 7 -11.98 30.49 19.98
C THR A 7 -12.14 29.12 19.32
N GLU A 8 -11.56 28.04 19.85
CA GLU A 8 -11.87 26.66 19.38
C GLU A 8 -13.25 26.16 19.83
N ARG A 9 -13.73 26.63 21.00
CA ARG A 9 -15.01 26.19 21.59
C ARG A 9 -16.23 26.60 20.75
N ASP A 10 -16.17 27.75 20.07
CA ASP A 10 -17.32 28.32 19.35
C ASP A 10 -17.55 27.73 17.95
N ILE A 11 -16.51 27.20 17.30
CA ILE A 11 -16.64 26.51 16.01
C ILE A 11 -17.24 25.12 16.22
N LEU A 12 -16.80 24.40 17.27
CA LEU A 12 -17.36 23.12 17.67
C LEU A 12 -18.80 23.24 18.19
N HIS A 13 -19.15 24.31 18.93
CA HIS A 13 -20.52 24.51 19.41
C HIS A 13 -21.53 24.81 18.29
N LYS A 14 -21.11 25.40 17.17
CA LYS A 14 -22.00 25.71 16.04
C LYS A 14 -22.32 24.50 15.18
N LEU A 15 -21.38 23.57 15.00
CA LEU A 15 -21.65 22.28 14.34
C LEU A 15 -22.58 21.40 15.19
N TYR A 16 -22.48 21.49 16.52
CA TYR A 16 -23.28 20.68 17.45
C TYR A 16 -24.72 21.19 17.67
N ARG A 17 -24.96 22.52 17.62
CA ARG A 17 -26.30 23.10 17.89
C ARG A 17 -27.32 22.86 16.78
N HIS A 18 -26.88 22.67 15.54
CA HIS A 18 -27.81 22.44 14.42
C HIS A 18 -28.31 20.99 14.33
N HIS A 19 -27.69 20.04 15.05
CA HIS A 19 -28.09 18.62 15.01
C HIS A 19 -28.78 18.07 16.27
N LEU A 20 -28.76 18.80 17.40
CA LEU A 20 -29.24 18.25 18.69
C LEU A 20 -30.38 19.03 19.36
N SER A 21 -31.04 19.96 18.67
CA SER A 21 -32.18 20.70 19.23
C SER A 21 -33.54 19.99 19.10
N GLY A 22 -33.56 18.69 18.79
CA GLY A 22 -34.81 17.93 18.74
C GLY A 22 -34.63 16.42 18.93
N SER A 23 -34.33 15.98 20.16
CA SER A 23 -34.67 14.64 20.70
C SER A 23 -33.80 14.33 21.93
N SER A 24 -34.25 14.75 23.11
CA SER A 24 -33.58 14.42 24.38
C SER A 24 -34.51 13.64 25.32
N SER A 25 -35.17 12.59 24.81
CA SER A 25 -35.83 11.60 25.69
C SER A 25 -35.98 10.17 25.13
N GLN A 26 -35.34 9.81 24.01
CA GLN A 26 -35.53 8.49 23.38
C GLN A 26 -34.30 7.57 23.31
N THR A 27 -33.12 7.99 23.74
CA THR A 27 -31.88 7.21 23.54
C THR A 27 -31.62 6.09 24.55
N SER A 28 -32.49 5.87 25.55
CA SER A 28 -32.28 4.81 26.55
C SER A 28 -32.96 3.47 26.25
N ASN A 29 -33.78 3.37 25.18
CA ASN A 29 -34.55 2.15 24.87
C ASN A 29 -34.16 1.43 23.57
N MET A 30 -33.25 1.97 22.75
CA MET A 30 -32.90 1.33 21.46
C MET A 30 -31.84 0.22 21.52
N ILE A 31 -31.15 0.01 22.64
CA ILE A 31 -30.06 -0.98 22.71
C ILE A 31 -30.53 -2.37 23.19
N LYS A 32 -31.79 -2.52 23.65
CA LYS A 32 -32.29 -3.79 24.22
C LYS A 32 -32.89 -4.79 23.21
N GLY A 33 -32.83 -4.52 21.91
CA GLY A 33 -33.51 -5.32 20.87
C GLY A 33 -32.68 -6.34 20.08
N MET A 34 -31.35 -6.38 20.20
CA MET A 34 -30.49 -7.19 19.30
C MET A 34 -29.94 -8.46 19.97
N ARG A 35 -30.78 -9.30 20.57
CA ARG A 35 -30.34 -10.59 21.16
C ARG A 35 -31.06 -11.78 20.56
N SER A 36 -30.57 -12.20 19.40
CA SER A 36 -30.47 -13.61 18.98
C SER A 36 -29.51 -13.65 17.78
N ARG A 37 -28.21 -13.49 18.05
CA ARG A 37 -27.18 -13.64 17.02
C ARG A 37 -26.84 -15.13 16.96
N SER A 38 -27.48 -15.84 16.01
CA SER A 38 -26.95 -17.12 15.51
C SER A 38 -25.47 -16.93 15.19
N SER A 39 -24.64 -17.93 15.48
CA SER A 39 -23.20 -17.94 15.18
C SER A 39 -22.92 -17.28 13.81
N PRO A 40 -21.96 -16.34 13.75
CA PRO A 40 -21.75 -15.55 12.55
C PRO A 40 -21.47 -16.50 11.39
N LYS A 41 -22.31 -16.45 10.34
CA LYS A 41 -22.27 -17.33 9.15
C LYS A 41 -20.96 -17.24 8.33
N PHE A 42 -19.94 -16.54 8.85
CA PHE A 42 -18.70 -16.16 8.19
C PHE A 42 -17.47 -16.74 8.88
N VAL A 43 -17.64 -17.52 9.95
CA VAL A 43 -16.54 -18.20 10.62
C VAL A 43 -16.68 -19.70 10.44
N LEU A 44 -15.63 -20.33 9.91
CA LEU A 44 -15.50 -21.78 9.83
C LEU A 44 -14.43 -22.23 10.81
N CYS A 45 -14.62 -23.41 11.41
CA CYS A 45 -13.64 -24.00 12.29
C CYS A 45 -13.39 -25.46 11.93
N GLN A 46 -12.12 -25.83 11.82
CA GLN A 46 -11.66 -27.19 11.55
C GLN A 46 -10.31 -27.40 12.24
N TYR A 47 -9.95 -28.67 12.42
CA TYR A 47 -8.63 -29.04 12.91
C TYR A 47 -7.56 -28.74 11.87
N MET A 48 -6.39 -28.29 12.32
CA MET A 48 -5.20 -28.15 11.48
C MET A 48 -4.77 -29.52 10.95
N ASN A 49 -4.12 -29.55 9.78
CA ASN A 49 -3.47 -30.76 9.29
C ASN A 49 -2.07 -30.91 9.89
N TYR A 50 -1.59 -32.14 10.03
CA TYR A 50 -0.23 -32.44 10.49
C TYR A 50 0.89 -32.04 9.50
N GLY A 51 0.56 -31.42 8.37
CA GLY A 51 1.53 -30.98 7.36
C GLY A 51 2.18 -32.10 6.55
N TRP A 52 2.82 -31.73 5.44
CA TRP A 52 3.55 -32.63 4.55
C TRP A 52 4.95 -32.11 4.25
N GLN A 53 5.92 -33.00 4.00
CA GLN A 53 7.20 -32.65 3.39
C GLN A 53 7.06 -32.52 1.86
N PRO A 54 7.69 -31.53 1.20
CA PRO A 54 7.50 -31.19 -0.21
C PRO A 54 8.17 -32.15 -1.23
N SER A 55 8.29 -33.44 -0.92
CA SER A 55 8.85 -34.42 -1.87
C SER A 55 7.81 -35.05 -2.80
N PHE A 56 6.49 -34.92 -2.53
CA PHE A 56 5.43 -35.53 -3.36
C PHE A 56 4.14 -34.70 -3.44
N HIS A 57 3.52 -34.76 -4.61
CA HIS A 57 2.30 -34.05 -5.02
C HIS A 57 1.07 -34.43 -4.15
N PRO A 58 0.19 -33.47 -3.77
CA PRO A 58 -0.90 -33.64 -2.79
C PRO A 58 -2.04 -34.58 -3.24
N SER A 59 -2.08 -35.00 -4.49
CA SER A 59 -3.10 -35.96 -4.97
C SER A 59 -2.78 -37.44 -4.69
N SER A 60 -1.67 -37.76 -4.02
CA SER A 60 -1.15 -39.13 -4.04
C SER A 60 -1.10 -39.94 -2.74
N LEU A 61 -1.16 -39.39 -1.50
CA LEU A 61 -0.98 -40.24 -0.30
C LEU A 61 -1.70 -39.75 0.97
N SER A 62 -1.88 -40.67 1.94
CA SER A 62 -2.38 -40.46 3.31
C SER A 62 -1.27 -40.03 4.29
N PRO A 63 -1.53 -39.19 5.31
CA PRO A 63 -0.48 -38.60 6.14
C PRO A 63 0.25 -39.66 6.97
N SER A 64 1.54 -39.85 6.69
CA SER A 64 2.44 -40.65 7.53
C SER A 64 3.25 -39.74 8.45
N ARG A 65 3.22 -40.08 9.74
CA ARG A 65 3.90 -39.39 10.85
C ARG A 65 5.43 -39.39 10.63
N THR A 66 6.04 -38.22 10.54
CA THR A 66 7.51 -38.08 10.60
C THR A 66 7.93 -36.94 11.53
N SER A 67 9.10 -37.09 12.13
CA SER A 67 9.63 -36.37 13.31
C SER A 67 9.74 -34.84 13.19
N LEU A 68 9.73 -34.16 14.34
CA LEU A 68 9.90 -32.71 14.57
C LEU A 68 11.00 -32.06 13.71
N TYR A 69 10.67 -30.90 13.13
CA TYR A 69 11.63 -29.99 12.51
C TYR A 69 12.36 -29.16 13.58
N LYS A 70 13.69 -29.12 13.50
CA LYS A 70 14.52 -28.22 14.33
C LYS A 70 14.67 -26.88 13.62
N SER A 71 14.88 -25.81 14.40
CA SER A 71 15.02 -24.43 13.92
C SER A 71 16.04 -24.24 12.80
N ASP A 72 17.02 -25.14 12.67
CA ASP A 72 18.15 -24.99 11.76
C ASP A 72 17.81 -25.46 10.33
N ASP A 73 16.71 -26.19 10.14
CA ASP A 73 16.32 -26.82 8.85
C ASP A 73 15.32 -25.99 8.03
N TRP A 74 14.77 -24.90 8.57
CA TRP A 74 13.76 -24.08 7.87
C TRP A 74 14.28 -23.37 6.61
N SER A 75 15.60 -23.19 6.51
CA SER A 75 16.22 -22.49 5.38
C SER A 75 16.24 -23.30 4.08
N ALA A 76 16.13 -24.63 4.16
CA ALA A 76 16.11 -25.53 3.01
C ALA A 76 14.68 -25.97 2.62
N LEU A 77 13.68 -25.59 3.40
CA LEU A 77 12.29 -25.98 3.20
C LEU A 77 11.57 -24.96 2.29
N ASP A 78 10.73 -25.48 1.39
CA ASP A 78 9.66 -24.69 0.78
C ASP A 78 8.61 -24.36 1.87
N ARG A 79 8.83 -23.23 2.55
CA ARG A 79 8.03 -22.81 3.71
C ARG A 79 6.59 -22.49 3.31
N GLY A 80 6.38 -21.92 2.13
CA GLY A 80 5.06 -21.65 1.57
C GLY A 80 4.27 -22.93 1.33
N ALA A 81 4.89 -23.92 0.67
CA ALA A 81 4.27 -25.23 0.47
C ALA A 81 3.95 -25.93 1.79
N TRP A 82 4.87 -25.87 2.76
CA TRP A 82 4.65 -26.41 4.09
C TRP A 82 3.49 -25.71 4.82
N LEU A 83 3.44 -24.38 4.82
CA LEU A 83 2.34 -23.61 5.42
C LEU A 83 0.99 -24.04 4.86
N LEU A 84 0.86 -24.12 3.53
CA LEU A 84 -0.38 -24.56 2.90
C LEU A 84 -0.74 -26.01 3.27
N SER A 85 0.27 -26.88 3.45
CA SER A 85 0.06 -28.28 3.81
C SER A 85 -0.50 -28.49 5.23
N VAL A 86 -0.25 -27.57 6.16
CA VAL A 86 -0.76 -27.64 7.54
C VAL A 86 -2.13 -26.98 7.71
N LEU A 87 -2.56 -26.14 6.75
CA LEU A 87 -3.88 -25.53 6.79
C LEU A 87 -5.00 -26.59 6.70
N PRO A 88 -6.18 -26.35 7.30
CA PRO A 88 -7.35 -27.18 7.09
C PRO A 88 -7.69 -27.28 5.59
N PRO A 89 -8.10 -28.45 5.06
CA PRO A 89 -8.28 -28.64 3.62
C PRO A 89 -9.25 -27.63 2.99
N THR A 90 -10.32 -27.29 3.73
CA THR A 90 -11.31 -26.33 3.26
C THR A 90 -10.70 -24.94 3.12
N LEU A 91 -9.97 -24.46 4.15
CA LEU A 91 -9.30 -23.15 4.12
C LEU A 91 -8.30 -23.08 2.96
N ASN A 92 -7.45 -24.11 2.80
CA ASN A 92 -6.45 -24.15 1.74
C ASN A 92 -7.11 -24.04 0.36
N VAL A 93 -8.12 -24.86 0.07
CA VAL A 93 -8.82 -24.85 -1.22
C VAL A 93 -9.52 -23.51 -1.46
N THR A 94 -10.28 -22.99 -0.49
CA THR A 94 -11.03 -21.75 -0.69
C THR A 94 -10.15 -20.52 -0.76
N PHE A 95 -9.07 -20.46 0.01
CA PHE A 95 -8.11 -19.36 -0.02
C PHE A 95 -7.32 -19.36 -1.33
N THR A 96 -6.85 -20.52 -1.80
CA THR A 96 -6.19 -20.66 -3.11
C THR A 96 -7.11 -20.23 -4.25
N ASN A 97 -8.38 -20.64 -4.21
CA ASN A 97 -9.36 -20.23 -5.22
C ASN A 97 -9.61 -18.71 -5.18
N ALA A 98 -9.68 -18.10 -4.00
CA ALA A 98 -9.88 -16.66 -3.86
C ALA A 98 -8.65 -15.84 -4.29
N TYR A 99 -7.45 -16.38 -4.11
CA TYR A 99 -6.20 -15.81 -4.61
C TYR A 99 -6.17 -15.74 -6.16
N GLY A 100 -6.86 -16.66 -6.85
CA GLY A 100 -7.04 -16.60 -8.30
C GLY A 100 -5.85 -17.13 -9.12
N GLY A 101 -4.85 -17.70 -8.46
CA GLY A 101 -3.72 -18.42 -9.08
C GLY A 101 -3.74 -19.92 -8.77
N THR A 102 -2.66 -20.59 -9.16
CA THR A 102 -2.41 -22.00 -8.82
C THR A 102 -1.91 -22.13 -7.37
N TRP A 103 -2.05 -23.33 -6.82
CA TRP A 103 -1.53 -23.64 -5.49
C TRP A 103 -0.01 -23.39 -5.38
N GLN A 104 0.76 -23.70 -6.43
CA GLN A 104 2.21 -23.48 -6.45
C GLN A 104 2.56 -21.99 -6.47
N GLU A 105 1.86 -21.19 -7.28
CA GLU A 105 2.06 -19.73 -7.30
C GLU A 105 1.78 -19.11 -5.93
N LEU A 106 0.72 -19.57 -5.24
CA LEU A 106 0.44 -19.15 -3.87
C LEU A 106 1.58 -19.55 -2.90
N ALA A 107 2.11 -20.77 -3.02
CA ALA A 107 3.24 -21.21 -2.20
C ALA A 107 4.50 -20.32 -2.43
N ASP A 108 4.81 -20.01 -3.68
CA ASP A 108 5.94 -19.16 -4.07
C ASP A 108 5.77 -17.72 -3.54
N ASP A 109 4.56 -17.17 -3.58
CA ASP A 109 4.24 -15.86 -3.01
C ASP A 109 4.32 -15.87 -1.47
N LEU A 110 3.89 -16.95 -0.81
CA LEU A 110 4.05 -17.11 0.65
C LEU A 110 5.53 -17.19 1.04
N ASN A 111 6.37 -17.87 0.25
CA ASN A 111 7.83 -17.88 0.46
C ASN A 111 8.41 -16.46 0.33
N SER A 112 8.04 -15.76 -0.75
CA SER A 112 8.49 -14.39 -1.00
C SER A 112 8.05 -13.44 0.12
N ALA A 113 6.82 -13.59 0.61
CA ALA A 113 6.30 -12.83 1.74
C ALA A 113 7.06 -13.12 3.04
N LEU A 114 7.36 -14.38 3.36
CA LEU A 114 8.18 -14.75 4.52
C LEU A 114 9.60 -14.16 4.41
N ASP A 115 10.19 -14.14 3.22
CA ASP A 115 11.53 -13.62 3.00
C ASP A 115 11.62 -12.09 3.08
N SER A 116 10.52 -11.40 2.75
CA SER A 116 10.41 -9.95 2.93
C SER A 116 10.38 -9.51 4.40
N ILE A 117 10.09 -10.41 5.35
CA ILE A 117 10.08 -10.08 6.78
C ILE A 117 11.53 -9.89 7.26
N THR A 118 11.88 -8.63 7.51
CA THR A 118 13.21 -8.22 7.98
C THR A 118 13.48 -8.65 9.42
N ASP A 119 12.47 -8.57 10.28
CA ASP A 119 12.56 -9.09 11.65
C ASP A 119 12.39 -10.61 11.68
N LYS A 120 13.51 -11.32 11.81
CA LYS A 120 13.51 -12.78 11.87
C LYS A 120 12.72 -13.34 13.06
N ILE A 121 12.59 -12.59 14.16
CA ILE A 121 11.77 -13.02 15.31
C ILE A 121 10.30 -13.12 14.89
N THR A 122 9.75 -12.10 14.24
CA THR A 122 8.38 -12.11 13.70
C THR A 122 8.17 -13.27 12.72
N MET A 123 9.10 -13.50 11.80
CA MET A 123 9.02 -14.64 10.86
C MET A 123 8.95 -15.98 11.60
N TYR A 124 9.82 -16.19 12.60
CA TYR A 124 9.81 -17.42 13.41
C TYR A 124 8.54 -17.56 14.23
N GLN A 125 8.00 -16.46 14.80
CA GLN A 125 6.74 -16.50 15.54
C GLN A 125 5.57 -16.99 14.67
N ILE A 126 5.50 -16.54 13.41
CA ILE A 126 4.49 -17.01 12.46
C ILE A 126 4.65 -18.51 12.23
N LEU A 127 5.83 -18.98 11.83
CA LEU A 127 6.07 -20.40 11.55
C LEU A 127 5.80 -21.27 12.78
N MET A 128 6.23 -20.82 13.96
CA MET A 128 5.98 -21.51 15.22
C MET A 128 4.52 -21.53 15.63
N TRP A 129 3.72 -20.53 15.25
CA TRP A 129 2.28 -20.57 15.47
C TRP A 129 1.63 -21.69 14.67
N TYR A 130 1.90 -21.75 13.36
CA TYR A 130 1.39 -22.81 12.49
C TYR A 130 1.86 -24.20 12.93
N SER A 131 3.14 -24.35 13.29
CA SER A 131 3.70 -25.62 13.77
C SER A 131 2.99 -26.10 15.03
N ARG A 132 2.83 -25.21 16.03
CA ARG A 132 2.14 -25.54 17.29
C ARG A 132 0.68 -25.93 17.06
N ALA A 133 -0.05 -25.15 16.27
CA ALA A 133 -1.45 -25.43 15.97
C ALA A 133 -1.63 -26.76 15.22
N ALA A 134 -0.72 -27.08 14.29
CA ALA A 134 -0.71 -28.34 13.56
C ALA A 134 -0.33 -29.54 14.45
N GLU A 135 0.69 -29.40 15.28
CA GLU A 135 1.17 -30.47 16.17
C GLU A 135 0.20 -30.77 17.31
N GLY A 136 -0.46 -29.73 17.83
CA GLY A 136 -1.45 -29.82 18.90
C GLY A 136 -2.76 -30.47 18.48
N ASP A 137 -3.00 -30.66 17.18
CA ASP A 137 -4.34 -30.94 16.64
C ASP A 137 -5.33 -29.88 17.12
N ASP A 138 -4.92 -28.61 17.06
CA ASP A 138 -5.74 -27.52 17.55
C ASP A 138 -6.86 -27.25 16.55
N LYS A 139 -8.08 -27.06 17.08
CA LYS A 139 -9.20 -26.57 16.31
C LYS A 139 -8.99 -25.07 16.06
N VAL A 140 -8.74 -24.70 14.82
CA VAL A 140 -8.60 -23.31 14.39
C VAL A 140 -9.89 -22.81 13.77
N CYS A 141 -10.18 -21.52 13.95
CA CYS A 141 -11.31 -20.83 13.33
C CYS A 141 -10.81 -19.71 12.42
N TRP A 142 -11.52 -19.45 11.32
CA TRP A 142 -11.15 -18.39 10.37
C TRP A 142 -12.36 -17.74 9.70
N GLN A 143 -12.20 -16.48 9.29
CA GLN A 143 -13.17 -15.72 8.51
C GLN A 143 -13.22 -16.20 7.05
N THR A 144 -14.40 -16.18 6.41
CA THR A 144 -14.59 -16.65 5.03
C THR A 144 -14.48 -15.55 3.96
N ASP A 145 -14.19 -14.32 4.34
CA ASP A 145 -14.07 -13.18 3.42
C ASP A 145 -12.67 -13.10 2.78
N TYR A 146 -12.28 -14.18 2.09
CA TYR A 146 -10.93 -14.39 1.56
C TYR A 146 -10.47 -13.28 0.61
N SER A 147 -11.31 -12.92 -0.36
CA SER A 147 -10.99 -11.87 -1.34
C SER A 147 -10.79 -10.51 -0.66
N LEU A 148 -11.60 -10.21 0.36
CA LEU A 148 -11.44 -8.98 1.13
C LEU A 148 -10.08 -8.98 1.85
N ALA A 149 -9.68 -10.07 2.50
CA ALA A 149 -8.37 -10.13 3.15
C ALA A 149 -7.23 -9.93 2.13
N LEU A 150 -7.28 -10.60 0.99
CA LEU A 150 -6.28 -10.47 -0.08
C LEU A 150 -6.21 -9.05 -0.67
N GLU A 151 -7.32 -8.32 -0.73
CA GLU A 151 -7.35 -6.92 -1.19
C GLU A 151 -6.79 -5.91 -0.16
N ARG A 152 -6.77 -6.25 1.13
CA ARG A 152 -6.45 -5.30 2.23
C ARG A 152 -5.07 -5.53 2.84
N TYR A 153 -4.37 -6.60 2.51
CA TYR A 153 -3.03 -6.85 3.00
C TYR A 153 -2.02 -6.77 1.87
N GLU A 154 -0.81 -6.33 2.19
CA GLU A 154 0.28 -6.12 1.22
C GLU A 154 0.67 -7.41 0.48
N ASN A 155 0.45 -8.57 1.11
CA ASN A 155 0.78 -9.87 0.52
C ASN A 155 -0.16 -10.99 1.03
N PRO A 156 -0.16 -12.17 0.34
CA PRO A 156 -1.02 -13.29 0.71
C PRO A 156 -0.78 -13.85 2.12
N LEU A 157 0.44 -13.76 2.67
CA LEU A 157 0.73 -14.23 4.03
C LEU A 157 0.04 -13.35 5.09
N GLY A 158 0.06 -12.03 4.90
CA GLY A 158 -0.66 -11.10 5.78
C GLY A 158 -2.16 -11.32 5.70
N ALA A 159 -2.69 -11.50 4.49
CA ALA A 159 -4.09 -11.86 4.27
C ALA A 159 -4.45 -13.16 4.99
N LEU A 160 -3.68 -14.23 4.80
CA LEU A 160 -3.92 -15.53 5.44
C LEU A 160 -3.90 -15.43 6.97
N ASN A 161 -2.87 -14.79 7.55
CA ASN A 161 -2.75 -14.63 9.00
C ASN A 161 -3.91 -13.81 9.58
N SER A 162 -4.44 -12.84 8.83
CA SER A 162 -5.56 -12.01 9.26
C SER A 162 -6.90 -12.74 9.33
N LEU A 163 -7.04 -13.86 8.61
CA LEU A 163 -8.30 -14.62 8.60
C LEU A 163 -8.54 -15.35 9.91
N PHE A 164 -7.49 -15.70 10.66
CA PHE A 164 -7.64 -16.52 11.86
C PHE A 164 -8.32 -15.76 13.00
N VAL A 165 -9.21 -16.47 13.67
CA VAL A 165 -10.01 -16.01 14.81
C VAL A 165 -9.68 -16.87 16.02
N ASP A 166 -9.57 -16.24 17.17
CA ASP A 166 -9.44 -16.91 18.46
C ASP A 166 -10.76 -17.61 18.83
N PRO A 167 -10.81 -18.96 18.86
CA PRO A 167 -12.03 -19.71 19.08
C PRO A 167 -12.68 -19.39 20.44
N ASP A 168 -11.89 -19.08 21.46
CA ASP A 168 -12.40 -18.80 22.82
C ASP A 168 -13.28 -17.54 22.82
N THR A 169 -13.01 -16.62 21.90
CA THR A 169 -13.72 -15.33 21.80
C THR A 169 -15.03 -15.42 21.02
N MET A 170 -15.37 -16.60 20.50
CA MET A 170 -16.64 -16.85 19.83
C MET A 170 -17.74 -17.29 20.80
N GLU A 171 -17.38 -17.86 21.95
CA GLU A 171 -18.32 -18.40 22.94
C GLU A 171 -18.66 -17.37 24.02
N ASP A 172 -17.70 -16.53 24.39
CA ASP A 172 -17.91 -15.40 25.26
C ASP A 172 -18.78 -14.38 24.52
N ASP A 173 -19.77 -13.78 25.19
CA ASP A 173 -20.70 -12.72 24.70
C ASP A 173 -20.00 -11.41 24.22
N GLU A 174 -18.79 -11.53 23.69
CA GLU A 174 -17.93 -10.51 23.15
C GLU A 174 -18.56 -9.83 21.94
N THR A 175 -18.34 -8.52 21.85
CA THR A 175 -18.95 -7.68 20.81
C THR A 175 -18.37 -7.89 19.41
N TYR A 176 -17.18 -8.48 19.32
CA TYR A 176 -16.47 -8.74 18.05
C TYR A 176 -15.53 -9.95 18.19
N THR A 177 -15.31 -10.65 17.09
CA THR A 177 -14.35 -11.77 17.03
C THR A 177 -12.91 -11.26 17.12
N LYS A 178 -12.09 -11.87 17.99
CA LYS A 178 -10.69 -11.46 18.15
C LYS A 178 -9.75 -12.36 17.35
N ARG A 179 -8.57 -11.85 16.98
CA ARG A 179 -7.50 -12.65 16.35
C ARG A 179 -6.65 -13.37 17.41
N PRO A 180 -5.95 -14.46 17.04
CA PRO A 180 -4.87 -15.00 17.86
C PRO A 180 -3.78 -13.94 18.02
N MET A 181 -3.50 -13.53 19.26
CA MET A 181 -2.56 -12.44 19.51
C MET A 181 -1.10 -12.84 19.30
N ASP A 182 -0.81 -14.14 19.36
CA ASP A 182 0.51 -14.73 19.08
C ASP A 182 0.73 -15.04 17.59
N LEU A 183 -0.25 -14.78 16.72
CA LEU A 183 -0.11 -14.76 15.26
C LEU A 183 -0.13 -13.31 14.75
N PRO A 184 1.00 -12.74 14.30
CA PRO A 184 1.03 -11.37 13.81
C PRO A 184 0.38 -11.24 12.41
N PRO A 185 -0.54 -10.27 12.21
CA PRO A 185 -1.30 -10.12 10.95
C PRO A 185 -0.52 -9.44 9.80
N LEU A 186 0.78 -9.18 9.97
CA LEU A 186 1.63 -8.44 9.00
C LEU A 186 1.06 -7.06 8.58
N TYR A 187 1.45 -6.56 7.41
CA TYR A 187 1.22 -5.19 6.95
C TYR A 187 -0.03 -5.08 6.06
N LEU A 188 -0.78 -4.00 6.26
CA LEU A 188 -1.91 -3.63 5.41
C LEU A 188 -1.41 -3.07 4.07
N GLU A 189 -2.19 -3.28 3.02
CA GLU A 189 -1.99 -2.61 1.73
C GLU A 189 -2.27 -1.11 1.90
N THR A 190 -1.23 -0.28 1.87
CA THR A 190 -1.36 1.17 2.11
C THR A 190 -1.96 1.92 0.94
N SER A 191 -1.86 1.35 -0.27
CA SER A 191 -2.40 1.89 -1.52
C SER A 191 -3.85 1.44 -1.80
N ALA A 192 -4.47 0.71 -0.86
CA ALA A 192 -5.88 0.35 -0.90
C ALA A 192 -6.70 1.20 0.07
N LEU A 193 -7.97 1.43 -0.27
CA LEU A 193 -8.96 1.87 0.72
C LEU A 193 -9.19 0.71 1.69
N HIS A 194 -9.51 1.00 2.94
CA HIS A 194 -9.93 0.03 3.96
C HIS A 194 -11.33 0.37 4.40
N CYS A 195 -12.33 -0.32 3.84
CA CYS A 195 -13.73 0.09 3.91
C CYS A 195 -14.58 -0.85 4.74
N LEU A 196 -15.63 -0.28 5.32
CA LEU A 196 -16.67 -0.97 6.05
C LEU A 196 -18.03 -0.52 5.49
N HIS A 197 -18.64 -1.38 4.69
CA HIS A 197 -19.93 -1.13 4.06
C HIS A 197 -21.08 -1.37 5.06
N PRO A 198 -22.15 -0.54 5.10
CA PRO A 198 -23.24 -0.69 6.07
C PRO A 198 -24.02 -2.02 6.00
N ASP A 199 -23.96 -2.68 4.84
CA ASP A 199 -24.54 -4.00 4.62
C ASP A 199 -23.59 -5.15 4.97
N SER A 200 -22.35 -4.85 5.37
CA SER A 200 -21.41 -5.86 5.85
C SER A 200 -21.93 -6.47 7.16
N LEU A 201 -21.80 -7.78 7.26
CA LEU A 201 -22.26 -8.53 8.43
C LEU A 201 -21.35 -8.32 9.65
N LEU A 202 -20.17 -7.74 9.41
CA LEU A 202 -19.22 -7.31 10.43
C LEU A 202 -19.35 -5.82 10.77
N TYR A 203 -20.26 -5.09 10.11
CA TYR A 203 -20.47 -3.65 10.37
C TYR A 203 -20.77 -3.39 11.84
N ASP A 204 -21.74 -4.12 12.39
CA ASP A 204 -22.17 -3.92 13.77
C ASP A 204 -21.05 -4.28 14.76
N GLN A 205 -20.26 -5.33 14.48
CA GLN A 205 -19.14 -5.70 15.35
C GLN A 205 -18.06 -4.61 15.39
N MET A 206 -17.75 -4.02 14.23
CA MET A 206 -16.80 -2.91 14.15
C MET A 206 -17.36 -1.62 14.73
N ALA A 207 -18.66 -1.37 14.56
CA ALA A 207 -19.36 -0.27 15.20
C ALA A 207 -19.32 -0.41 16.73
N ASP A 208 -19.65 -1.58 17.27
CA ASP A 208 -19.61 -1.88 18.70
C ASP A 208 -18.18 -1.73 19.25
N LEU A 209 -17.16 -2.19 18.52
CA LEU A 209 -15.74 -1.98 18.87
C LEU A 209 -15.42 -0.49 19.03
N VAL A 210 -15.80 0.34 18.05
CA VAL A 210 -15.49 1.78 18.05
C VAL A 210 -16.33 2.56 19.05
N LEU A 211 -17.61 2.21 19.22
CA LEU A 211 -18.55 2.84 20.14
C LEU A 211 -18.33 2.41 21.59
N GLY A 212 -17.83 1.19 21.80
CA GLY A 212 -17.48 0.63 23.11
C GLY A 212 -16.26 1.31 23.74
N VAL A 213 -15.58 2.19 23.01
CA VAL A 213 -14.57 3.10 23.57
C VAL A 213 -15.28 4.42 23.92
N SER A 214 -15.65 4.57 25.19
CA SER A 214 -16.42 5.71 25.70
C SER A 214 -15.67 7.03 25.55
N ALA A 215 -15.80 7.66 24.38
CA ALA A 215 -15.36 9.03 24.10
C ALA A 215 -16.46 9.99 24.55
N LYS A 216 -16.88 9.91 25.82
CA LYS A 216 -17.80 10.91 26.36
C LYS A 216 -17.03 12.22 26.54
N TRP A 217 -17.04 13.01 25.48
CA TRP A 217 -16.62 14.40 25.46
C TRP A 217 -17.42 15.16 26.52
N PRO A 218 -16.83 16.07 27.32
CA PRO A 218 -15.42 16.52 27.30
C PRO A 218 -14.46 15.76 28.23
N ASP A 219 -14.93 14.87 29.11
CA ASP A 219 -14.23 14.58 30.36
C ASP A 219 -13.36 13.30 30.39
N LYS A 220 -13.37 12.47 29.34
CA LYS A 220 -12.41 11.35 29.21
C LYS A 220 -11.56 11.47 27.96
N LYS A 221 -10.27 11.74 28.16
CA LYS A 221 -9.22 11.46 27.18
C LYS A 221 -9.09 9.95 27.07
N ILE A 222 -9.64 9.33 26.03
CA ILE A 222 -9.21 7.99 25.65
C ILE A 222 -7.78 8.10 25.19
N SER A 223 -6.90 7.26 25.74
CA SER A 223 -5.53 7.21 25.25
C SER A 223 -5.49 6.48 23.91
N ILE A 224 -4.63 6.94 22.99
CA ILE A 224 -4.44 6.30 21.69
C ILE A 224 -4.06 4.83 21.87
N GLU A 225 -3.28 4.53 22.90
CA GLU A 225 -2.81 3.19 23.25
C GLU A 225 -3.97 2.27 23.60
N GLN A 226 -4.92 2.73 24.42
CA GLN A 226 -6.10 1.93 24.78
C GLN A 226 -6.97 1.62 23.56
N PHE A 227 -7.15 2.58 22.66
CA PHE A 227 -7.91 2.36 21.43
C PHE A 227 -7.17 1.37 20.53
N ARG A 228 -5.86 1.58 20.33
CA ARG A 228 -4.99 0.68 19.57
C ARG A 228 -5.05 -0.74 20.11
N GLU A 229 -4.90 -0.93 21.41
CA GLU A 229 -4.94 -2.26 22.05
C GLU A 229 -6.26 -2.98 21.76
N LYS A 230 -7.40 -2.27 21.79
CA LYS A 230 -8.71 -2.85 21.47
C LYS A 230 -8.84 -3.20 19.98
N THR A 231 -8.46 -2.28 19.11
CA THR A 231 -8.60 -2.45 17.66
C THR A 231 -7.62 -3.47 17.09
N ASP A 232 -6.44 -3.62 17.70
CA ASP A 232 -5.45 -4.61 17.31
C ASP A 232 -5.93 -6.04 17.58
N LYS A 233 -6.80 -6.23 18.57
CA LYS A 233 -7.40 -7.54 18.89
C LYS A 233 -8.45 -7.96 17.87
N ALA A 234 -9.05 -7.05 17.11
CA ALA A 234 -10.12 -7.40 16.18
C ALA A 234 -9.58 -8.23 15.00
N ALA A 235 -10.26 -9.33 14.66
CA ALA A 235 -9.85 -10.20 13.57
C ALA A 235 -10.04 -9.57 12.19
N HIS A 236 -11.10 -8.78 12.01
CA HIS A 236 -11.40 -8.18 10.70
C HIS A 236 -10.33 -7.15 10.28
N PRO A 237 -9.92 -7.08 8.99
CA PRO A 237 -8.88 -6.17 8.50
C PRO A 237 -9.12 -4.69 8.86
N PHE A 238 -10.39 -4.27 8.91
CA PHE A 238 -10.76 -2.90 9.30
C PHE A 238 -10.35 -2.55 10.74
N GLY A 239 -10.29 -3.52 11.65
CA GLY A 239 -9.77 -3.33 13.00
C GLY A 239 -8.29 -2.95 12.99
N ARG A 240 -7.50 -3.62 12.17
CA ARG A 240 -6.09 -3.27 11.95
C ARG A 240 -5.93 -1.90 11.28
N ALA A 241 -6.84 -1.55 10.37
CA ALA A 241 -6.85 -0.22 9.77
C ALA A 241 -7.12 0.87 10.83
N LEU A 242 -8.06 0.63 11.75
CA LEU A 242 -8.32 1.53 12.89
C LEU A 242 -7.10 1.65 13.82
N PHE A 243 -6.40 0.55 14.09
CA PHE A 243 -5.16 0.55 14.88
C PHE A 243 -4.11 1.50 14.28
N HIS A 244 -3.85 1.38 12.97
CA HIS A 244 -2.88 2.23 12.29
C HIS A 244 -3.39 3.66 12.12
N ALA A 245 -4.71 3.84 11.98
CA ALA A 245 -5.31 5.16 11.83
C ALA A 245 -5.30 5.98 13.12
N ALA A 246 -5.30 5.33 14.28
CA ALA A 246 -5.27 5.99 15.58
C ALA A 246 -3.90 6.65 15.82
N ARG A 247 -3.80 7.95 15.52
CA ARG A 247 -2.56 8.73 15.60
C ARG A 247 -2.75 10.06 16.32
N GLU A 248 -1.66 10.60 16.85
CA GLU A 248 -1.63 11.95 17.43
C GLU A 248 -1.79 13.03 16.35
N THR A 249 -1.04 12.87 15.27
CA THR A 249 -1.02 13.75 14.10
C THR A 249 -1.43 12.98 12.85
N TYR A 250 -2.07 13.69 11.92
CA TYR A 250 -2.53 13.15 10.66
C TYR A 250 -1.96 14.01 9.55
N ASP A 251 -1.47 13.36 8.50
CA ASP A 251 -1.08 14.03 7.27
C ASP A 251 -1.99 13.60 6.13
N CYS A 252 -2.23 14.54 5.22
CA CYS A 252 -3.01 14.24 4.02
C CYS A 252 -2.12 13.52 3.00
N PRO A 253 -2.43 12.26 2.63
CA PRO A 253 -1.68 11.58 1.59
C PRO A 253 -2.11 12.01 0.18
N TYR A 254 -3.25 12.70 0.04
CA TYR A 254 -3.78 13.11 -1.26
C TYR A 254 -3.12 14.40 -1.71
N PHE A 255 -2.59 14.36 -2.92
CA PHE A 255 -2.07 15.56 -3.55
C PHE A 255 -3.18 16.60 -3.77
N ASP A 256 -4.40 16.15 -4.06
CA ASP A 256 -5.54 17.07 -4.24
C ASP A 256 -5.99 17.76 -2.94
N GLY A 257 -5.32 17.44 -1.83
CA GLY A 257 -5.64 17.92 -0.50
C GLY A 257 -6.74 17.09 0.14
N CYS A 258 -6.87 17.27 1.45
CA CYS A 258 -7.89 16.64 2.26
C CYS A 258 -8.79 17.73 2.83
N SER A 259 -10.07 17.43 3.00
CA SER A 259 -10.95 18.33 3.73
C SER A 259 -10.59 18.32 5.20
N THR A 260 -10.33 19.50 5.77
CA THR A 260 -10.08 19.68 7.22
C THR A 260 -11.31 20.19 7.97
N LYS A 261 -12.32 20.65 7.25
CA LYS A 261 -13.49 21.34 7.84
C LYS A 261 -14.70 20.42 7.97
N ASN A 262 -15.02 19.71 6.91
CA ASN A 262 -16.25 18.95 6.79
C ASN A 262 -15.98 17.57 6.18
N LEU A 263 -16.70 16.56 6.63
CA LEU A 263 -16.63 15.22 6.10
C LEU A 263 -17.64 15.09 4.94
N TYR A 264 -17.16 14.79 3.74
CA TYR A 264 -17.98 14.63 2.53
C TYR A 264 -17.72 13.27 1.89
N GLY A 265 -18.76 12.68 1.29
CA GLY A 265 -18.61 11.46 0.50
C GLY A 265 -17.67 11.69 -0.68
N GLY A 266 -16.77 10.75 -0.95
CA GLY A 266 -15.80 10.83 -2.05
C GLY A 266 -14.60 11.73 -1.82
N ILE A 267 -14.55 12.50 -0.72
CA ILE A 267 -13.45 13.44 -0.42
C ILE A 267 -12.75 12.99 0.87
N PRO A 268 -11.43 12.72 0.83
CA PRO A 268 -10.66 12.37 2.01
C PRO A 268 -10.73 13.46 3.08
N TYR A 269 -11.05 13.06 4.30
CA TYR A 269 -11.11 13.91 5.47
C TYR A 269 -9.85 13.75 6.31
N LEU A 270 -9.23 14.87 6.66
CA LEU A 270 -8.07 14.93 7.54
C LEU A 270 -8.50 15.39 8.93
N ALA A 271 -8.51 14.47 9.88
CA ALA A 271 -8.84 14.78 11.25
C ALA A 271 -7.73 15.63 11.90
N PRO A 272 -8.05 16.72 12.60
CA PRO A 272 -7.05 17.56 13.26
C PRO A 272 -6.46 16.92 14.53
N SER A 273 -7.07 15.85 15.06
CA SER A 273 -6.57 15.09 16.21
C SER A 273 -7.25 13.73 16.33
N PHE A 274 -6.68 12.83 17.12
CA PHE A 274 -7.27 11.53 17.43
C PHE A 274 -8.71 11.62 17.96
N ASN A 275 -8.98 12.57 18.86
CA ASN A 275 -10.31 12.70 19.43
C ASN A 275 -11.36 13.11 18.38
N VAL A 276 -10.97 13.95 17.42
CA VAL A 276 -11.86 14.33 16.31
C VAL A 276 -12.04 13.17 15.33
N PHE A 277 -10.97 12.43 15.02
CA PHE A 277 -11.06 11.19 14.23
C PHE A 277 -12.06 10.21 14.86
N LEU A 278 -11.87 9.87 16.13
CA LEU A 278 -12.70 8.90 16.83
C LEU A 278 -14.15 9.37 16.95
N GLY A 279 -14.39 10.63 17.37
CA GLY A 279 -15.75 11.16 17.50
C GLY A 279 -16.50 11.24 16.17
N THR A 280 -15.80 11.57 15.08
CA THR A 280 -16.39 11.59 13.73
C THR A 280 -16.67 10.17 13.24
N MET A 281 -15.72 9.24 13.42
CA MET A 281 -15.91 7.82 13.10
C MET A 281 -17.12 7.23 13.84
N GLN A 282 -17.24 7.49 15.15
CA GLN A 282 -18.39 7.07 15.95
C GLN A 282 -19.71 7.61 15.39
N SER A 283 -19.75 8.90 15.03
CA SER A 283 -20.95 9.51 14.42
C SER A 283 -21.32 8.82 13.11
N MET A 284 -20.34 8.56 12.24
CA MET A 284 -20.57 7.88 10.96
C MET A 284 -21.07 6.45 11.13
N LEU A 285 -20.56 5.72 12.12
CA LEU A 285 -20.98 4.35 12.41
C LEU A 285 -22.38 4.28 13.03
N ILE A 286 -22.75 5.24 13.88
CA ILE A 286 -24.11 5.38 14.43
C ILE A 286 -25.13 5.61 13.30
N GLU A 287 -24.78 6.44 12.33
CA GLU A 287 -25.62 6.76 11.17
C GLU A 287 -25.60 5.68 10.08
N ARG A 288 -24.87 4.58 10.29
CA ARG A 288 -24.71 3.47 9.33
C ARG A 288 -24.20 3.92 7.96
N HIS A 289 -23.20 4.79 7.93
CA HIS A 289 -22.57 5.20 6.67
C HIS A 289 -21.53 4.20 6.17
N HIS A 290 -21.23 4.24 4.86
CA HIS A 290 -20.07 3.55 4.28
C HIS A 290 -18.81 4.32 4.65
N VAL A 291 -17.95 3.73 5.46
CA VAL A 291 -16.74 4.39 5.97
C VAL A 291 -15.49 3.71 5.46
N CYS A 292 -14.48 4.48 5.05
CA CYS A 292 -13.17 3.97 4.68
C CYS A 292 -12.02 4.69 5.38
N ILE A 293 -10.88 4.03 5.45
CA ILE A 293 -9.60 4.56 5.93
C ILE A 293 -8.59 4.42 4.78
N THR A 294 -7.70 5.40 4.65
CA THR A 294 -6.67 5.43 3.60
C THR A 294 -5.35 5.91 4.20
N PHE A 295 -4.26 5.27 3.81
CA PHE A 295 -2.91 5.56 4.32
C PHE A 295 -2.03 6.25 3.29
N GLU A 296 -2.24 5.93 2.01
CA GLU A 296 -1.67 6.62 0.85
C GLU A 296 -2.79 7.20 -0.04
N GLU A 297 -2.40 7.77 -1.18
CA GLU A 297 -3.34 8.26 -2.18
C GLU A 297 -3.98 7.07 -2.89
N VAL A 298 -5.30 6.95 -2.81
CA VAL A 298 -6.06 5.86 -3.43
C VAL A 298 -7.07 6.43 -4.40
N MET A 299 -7.36 5.65 -5.43
CA MET A 299 -8.01 6.15 -6.62
C MET A 299 -9.38 5.52 -6.78
N GLY A 300 -10.33 6.33 -7.28
CA GLY A 300 -11.70 5.87 -7.42
C GLY A 300 -12.40 5.72 -6.08
N ILE A 301 -12.28 6.73 -5.19
CA ILE A 301 -13.04 6.76 -3.96
C ILE A 301 -14.55 6.76 -4.29
N PRO A 302 -15.35 5.82 -3.76
CA PRO A 302 -16.79 5.83 -3.97
C PRO A 302 -17.39 7.14 -3.48
N SER A 303 -18.26 7.77 -4.27
CA SER A 303 -18.87 9.05 -3.92
C SER A 303 -19.76 9.01 -2.67
N ASN A 304 -20.21 7.82 -2.28
CA ASN A 304 -21.00 7.56 -1.07
C ASN A 304 -20.13 7.11 0.13
N ALA A 305 -18.82 6.94 -0.05
CA ALA A 305 -17.93 6.54 1.03
C ALA A 305 -17.33 7.76 1.74
N TYR A 306 -17.34 7.73 3.07
CA TYR A 306 -16.71 8.71 3.92
C TYR A 306 -15.30 8.25 4.28
N VAL A 307 -14.29 8.96 3.79
CA VAL A 307 -12.90 8.49 3.85
C VAL A 307 -12.08 9.29 4.86
N PHE A 308 -11.39 8.59 5.75
CA PHE A 308 -10.45 9.17 6.71
C PHE A 308 -9.01 8.99 6.22
N ALA A 309 -8.33 10.10 5.94
CA ALA A 309 -6.91 10.13 5.65
C ALA A 309 -6.11 10.00 6.95
N SER A 310 -5.25 8.99 7.04
CA SER A 310 -4.39 8.76 8.21
C SER A 310 -2.94 8.44 7.83
N SER A 311 -2.38 9.21 6.90
CA SER A 311 -0.96 9.10 6.59
C SER A 311 -0.10 9.64 7.74
N SER A 312 1.14 9.16 7.82
CA SER A 312 2.21 9.71 8.67
C SER A 312 3.32 10.08 7.70
N TYR A 313 3.21 11.26 7.13
CA TYR A 313 4.12 11.73 6.09
C TYR A 313 5.42 12.17 6.77
N ASN A 314 6.33 11.22 6.98
CA ASN A 314 7.67 11.53 7.48
C ASN A 314 8.80 10.68 6.86
N ASN A 315 8.55 9.94 5.78
CA ASN A 315 9.53 8.98 5.25
C ASN A 315 10.28 9.43 3.99
N GLY A 316 10.27 10.72 3.61
CA GLY A 316 11.07 11.21 2.48
C GLY A 316 10.77 10.50 1.14
N ARG A 317 9.63 9.82 1.01
CA ARG A 317 9.21 9.22 -0.26
C ARG A 317 8.93 10.35 -1.26
N PRO A 318 9.34 10.18 -2.53
CA PRO A 318 9.05 11.15 -3.59
C PRO A 318 7.54 11.45 -3.62
N ARG A 319 7.16 12.73 -3.67
CA ARG A 319 5.75 13.11 -3.88
C ARG A 319 5.31 12.53 -5.22
N LEU A 320 4.25 11.72 -5.20
CA LEU A 320 3.58 11.29 -6.43
C LEU A 320 3.07 12.52 -7.18
N LEU A 321 2.97 12.46 -8.51
CA LEU A 321 2.38 13.55 -9.27
C LEU A 321 0.90 13.66 -8.94
N ALA A 322 0.41 14.88 -8.91
CA ALA A 322 -0.99 15.22 -8.68
C ALA A 322 -2.00 14.27 -9.32
N ALA A 323 -2.94 13.70 -8.55
CA ALA A 323 -4.04 12.91 -9.11
C ALA A 323 -4.87 13.69 -10.14
N GLY A 324 -4.99 15.02 -10.00
CA GLY A 324 -5.57 15.90 -11.03
C GLY A 324 -4.91 15.81 -12.42
N CYS A 325 -3.67 15.31 -12.51
CA CYS A 325 -2.93 15.10 -13.76
C CYS A 325 -3.11 13.71 -14.36
N ARG A 326 -3.94 12.87 -13.77
CA ARG A 326 -4.14 11.48 -14.18
C ARG A 326 -4.71 11.30 -15.58
N SER A 327 -5.44 12.31 -16.08
CA SER A 327 -5.93 12.36 -17.45
C SER A 327 -4.84 12.74 -18.46
N LYS A 328 -3.66 13.19 -18.01
CA LYS A 328 -2.55 13.53 -18.89
C LYS A 328 -1.92 12.24 -19.43
N PRO A 329 -1.57 12.21 -20.73
CA PRO A 329 -0.75 11.13 -21.27
C PRO A 329 0.50 10.91 -20.43
N CYS A 330 0.92 9.66 -20.28
CA CYS A 330 2.16 9.28 -19.58
C CYS A 330 2.20 9.47 -18.06
N TYR A 331 1.11 9.93 -17.44
CA TYR A 331 1.04 10.12 -15.98
C TYR A 331 1.44 8.88 -15.18
N LYS A 332 0.94 7.69 -15.57
CA LYS A 332 1.22 6.43 -14.86
C LYS A 332 2.70 6.09 -14.89
N GLN A 333 3.31 6.12 -16.08
CA GLN A 333 4.74 5.85 -16.26
C GLN A 333 5.59 6.86 -15.47
N PHE A 334 5.16 8.12 -15.38
CA PHE A 334 5.90 9.12 -14.62
C PHE A 334 5.84 8.88 -13.12
N ASN A 335 4.69 8.43 -12.60
CA ASN A 335 4.59 8.03 -11.20
C ASN A 335 5.50 6.83 -10.90
N GLU A 336 5.52 5.79 -11.75
CA GLU A 336 6.45 4.66 -11.60
C GLU A 336 7.91 5.13 -11.59
N ALA A 337 8.27 6.05 -12.49
CA ALA A 337 9.60 6.65 -12.54
C ALA A 337 9.95 7.47 -11.28
N LEU A 338 8.99 8.24 -10.74
CA LEU A 338 9.16 9.03 -9.53
C LEU A 338 9.32 8.15 -8.29
N THR A 339 8.54 7.08 -8.17
CA THR A 339 8.65 6.11 -7.07
C THR A 339 10.04 5.47 -7.02
N ALA A 340 10.72 5.33 -8.17
CA ALA A 340 12.11 4.91 -8.26
C ALA A 340 13.14 6.02 -7.90
N GLY A 341 12.71 7.13 -7.32
CA GLY A 341 13.58 8.19 -6.79
C GLY A 341 14.09 9.19 -7.82
N ARG A 342 13.38 9.38 -8.94
CA ARG A 342 13.81 10.28 -10.03
C ARG A 342 12.94 11.53 -10.09
N GLU A 343 13.49 12.70 -9.72
CA GLU A 343 12.78 13.98 -9.85
C GLU A 343 12.54 14.33 -11.32
N PHE A 344 11.31 14.10 -11.77
CA PHE A 344 10.98 14.14 -13.18
C PHE A 344 10.63 15.56 -13.69
N CYS A 345 10.05 16.38 -12.82
CA CYS A 345 9.56 17.73 -13.15
C CYS A 345 10.47 18.87 -12.69
N HIS A 346 11.76 18.58 -12.45
CA HIS A 346 12.74 19.62 -12.15
C HIS A 346 12.83 20.62 -13.32
N PRO A 347 12.88 21.96 -13.10
CA PRO A 347 12.93 22.96 -14.16
C PRO A 347 14.02 22.71 -15.23
N TYR A 348 15.22 22.29 -14.81
CA TYR A 348 16.32 21.91 -15.72
C TYR A 348 15.96 20.75 -16.67
N HIS A 349 15.08 19.84 -16.26
CA HIS A 349 14.66 18.75 -17.12
C HIS A 349 13.71 19.24 -18.22
N LEU A 350 13.02 20.38 -18.06
CA LEU A 350 12.09 20.91 -19.07
C LEU A 350 12.77 21.81 -20.12
N GLU A 351 14.09 21.99 -20.05
CA GLU A 351 14.85 22.72 -21.06
C GLU A 351 14.80 22.00 -22.42
N LYS A 352 14.58 22.77 -23.50
CA LYS A 352 14.50 22.23 -24.85
C LYS A 352 15.83 21.56 -25.23
N GLY A 353 15.75 20.31 -25.69
CA GLY A 353 16.90 19.56 -26.20
C GLY A 353 17.53 18.57 -25.22
N LEU A 354 17.05 18.51 -23.97
CA LEU A 354 17.48 17.49 -23.01
C LEU A 354 16.44 16.36 -22.96
N SER A 355 16.85 15.16 -23.35
CA SER A 355 16.05 13.95 -23.16
C SER A 355 16.23 13.42 -21.74
N PHE A 356 15.18 12.81 -21.19
CA PHE A 356 15.22 12.19 -19.87
C PHE A 356 15.13 10.68 -20.01
N PHE A 357 16.02 9.95 -19.34
CA PHE A 357 16.14 8.51 -19.46
C PHE A 357 15.80 7.83 -18.12
N VAL A 358 14.91 6.84 -18.17
CA VAL A 358 14.58 5.98 -17.03
C VAL A 358 14.92 4.54 -17.39
N HIS A 359 15.47 3.78 -16.45
CA HIS A 359 15.76 2.37 -16.70
C HIS A 359 14.45 1.60 -16.97
N ALA A 360 14.43 0.74 -17.99
CA ALA A 360 13.21 0.04 -18.40
C ALA A 360 12.65 -0.87 -17.29
N ASP A 361 13.52 -1.44 -16.45
CA ASP A 361 13.13 -2.29 -15.31
C ASP A 361 12.37 -1.54 -14.20
N VAL A 362 12.31 -0.21 -14.24
CA VAL A 362 11.46 0.58 -13.32
C VAL A 362 9.97 0.37 -13.63
N PHE A 363 9.64 0.03 -14.88
CA PHE A 363 8.25 -0.08 -15.31
C PHE A 363 7.74 -1.49 -15.14
N SER A 364 6.59 -1.62 -14.51
CA SER A 364 5.90 -2.91 -14.30
C SER A 364 5.46 -3.57 -15.62
N LYS A 365 5.30 -2.77 -16.69
CA LYS A 365 4.87 -3.18 -18.03
C LYS A 365 5.60 -2.37 -19.10
N PRO A 366 5.67 -2.86 -20.36
CA PRO A 366 6.13 -2.05 -21.47
C PRO A 366 5.40 -0.70 -21.52
N THR A 367 6.15 0.39 -21.65
CA THR A 367 5.60 1.74 -21.57
C THR A 367 4.86 2.10 -22.86
N GLU A 368 3.69 2.72 -22.75
CA GLU A 368 2.99 3.34 -23.89
C GLU A 368 3.57 4.72 -24.23
N CYS A 369 4.47 5.21 -23.38
CA CYS A 369 5.09 6.53 -23.45
C CYS A 369 6.61 6.43 -23.45
N GLY A 370 7.24 7.43 -24.03
CA GLY A 370 8.67 7.44 -24.26
C GLY A 370 9.09 6.44 -25.35
N LYS A 371 10.36 6.51 -25.72
CA LYS A 371 10.97 5.64 -26.71
C LYS A 371 11.90 4.68 -26.00
N SER A 372 11.73 3.38 -26.22
CA SER A 372 12.70 2.39 -25.75
C SER A 372 14.01 2.59 -26.50
N ILE A 373 15.08 2.84 -25.75
CA ILE A 373 16.43 3.07 -26.24
C ILE A 373 17.36 2.07 -25.57
N LEU A 374 18.22 1.42 -26.33
CA LEU A 374 19.33 0.65 -25.77
C LEU A 374 20.56 1.55 -25.69
N ILE A 375 21.11 1.71 -24.49
CA ILE A 375 22.35 2.45 -24.28
C ILE A 375 23.51 1.48 -24.12
N LEU A 376 24.48 1.55 -25.03
CA LEU A 376 25.74 0.84 -24.93
C LEU A 376 26.84 1.79 -24.45
N LEU A 377 27.48 1.47 -23.33
CA LEU A 377 28.67 2.16 -22.84
C LEU A 377 29.91 1.64 -23.56
N ALA A 378 31.02 2.37 -23.49
CA ALA A 378 32.28 1.97 -24.13
C ALA A 378 32.75 0.58 -23.72
N GLU A 379 32.58 0.20 -22.45
CA GLU A 379 32.89 -1.13 -21.93
C GLU A 379 32.09 -2.26 -22.60
N HIS A 380 30.86 -1.97 -23.05
CA HIS A 380 30.01 -2.94 -23.73
C HIS A 380 30.54 -3.27 -25.14
N PHE A 381 31.05 -2.29 -25.87
CA PHE A 381 31.45 -2.48 -27.27
C PHE A 381 32.95 -2.57 -27.52
N SER A 382 33.79 -2.21 -26.54
CA SER A 382 35.25 -2.28 -26.67
C SER A 382 35.76 -3.68 -27.03
N PRO A 383 35.28 -4.78 -26.41
CA PRO A 383 35.73 -6.13 -26.76
C PRO A 383 35.38 -6.50 -28.21
N VAL A 384 34.18 -6.10 -28.67
CA VAL A 384 33.73 -6.34 -30.05
C VAL A 384 34.59 -5.56 -31.03
N CYS A 385 34.86 -4.29 -30.77
CA CYS A 385 35.71 -3.48 -31.63
C CYS A 385 37.15 -3.98 -31.69
N GLU A 386 37.71 -4.43 -30.56
CA GLU A 386 39.06 -4.99 -30.53
C GLU A 386 39.15 -6.28 -31.35
N CYS A 387 38.13 -7.15 -31.23
CA CYS A 387 38.02 -8.33 -32.07
C CYS A 387 37.90 -7.97 -33.56
N LEU A 388 37.06 -7.00 -33.92
CA LEU A 388 36.85 -6.58 -35.32
C LEU A 388 38.08 -5.90 -35.95
N ARG A 389 38.93 -5.26 -35.14
CA ARG A 389 40.21 -4.68 -35.59
C ARG A 389 41.24 -5.76 -35.90
N THR A 390 41.31 -6.80 -35.05
CA THR A 390 42.37 -7.81 -35.08
C THR A 390 42.00 -9.05 -35.91
N SER A 391 40.73 -9.40 -35.99
CA SER A 391 40.26 -10.61 -36.69
C SER A 391 40.14 -10.42 -38.19
N SER A 392 40.55 -11.45 -38.94
CA SER A 392 40.36 -11.53 -40.39
C SER A 392 38.89 -11.71 -40.80
N SER A 393 38.05 -12.28 -39.93
CA SER A 393 36.62 -12.51 -40.16
C SER A 393 35.76 -12.04 -38.98
N ALA A 394 34.64 -11.37 -39.28
CA ALA A 394 33.69 -10.89 -38.28
C ALA A 394 32.92 -12.03 -37.58
N VAL A 395 32.85 -13.21 -38.21
CA VAL A 395 32.15 -14.38 -37.66
C VAL A 395 32.72 -14.80 -36.30
N TYR A 396 34.02 -14.62 -36.09
CA TYR A 396 34.67 -14.93 -34.82
C TYR A 396 34.25 -13.99 -33.68
N CYS A 397 33.86 -12.76 -34.02
CA CYS A 397 33.42 -11.76 -33.07
C CYS A 397 31.92 -11.91 -32.70
N ALA A 398 31.16 -12.69 -33.47
CA ALA A 398 29.71 -12.88 -33.25
C ALA A 398 29.35 -13.59 -31.94
N ARG A 399 30.33 -14.20 -31.28
CA ARG A 399 30.17 -14.84 -29.95
C ARG A 399 30.38 -13.87 -28.79
N LEU A 400 30.89 -12.67 -29.05
CA LEU A 400 31.13 -11.69 -28.00
C LEU A 400 29.81 -11.07 -27.56
N PRO A 401 29.65 -10.77 -26.25
CA PRO A 401 28.55 -9.95 -25.77
C PRO A 401 28.44 -8.64 -26.57
N CYS A 402 27.22 -8.16 -26.80
CA CYS A 402 26.93 -6.92 -27.55
C CYS A 402 27.17 -6.93 -29.05
N TYR A 403 27.65 -8.03 -29.65
CA TYR A 403 27.90 -8.05 -31.09
C TYR A 403 26.62 -7.77 -31.89
N TYR A 404 25.51 -8.43 -31.54
CA TYR A 404 24.25 -8.28 -32.27
C TYR A 404 23.59 -6.91 -32.03
N GLU A 405 23.70 -6.38 -30.81
CA GLU A 405 23.25 -5.05 -30.45
C GLU A 405 24.01 -3.98 -31.25
N LEU A 406 25.33 -4.10 -31.40
CA LEU A 406 26.14 -3.21 -32.23
C LEU A 406 25.87 -3.36 -33.73
N MET A 407 25.63 -4.59 -34.18
CA MET A 407 25.18 -4.83 -35.55
C MET A 407 23.84 -4.12 -35.80
N THR A 408 22.91 -4.16 -34.84
CA THR A 408 21.63 -3.44 -34.93
C THR A 408 21.86 -1.94 -35.03
N GLY A 409 22.72 -1.35 -34.18
CA GLY A 409 23.06 0.07 -34.23
C GLY A 409 23.80 0.52 -35.50
N SER A 410 24.36 -0.42 -36.26
CA SER A 410 25.00 -0.17 -37.56
C SER A 410 24.11 -0.55 -38.76
N ASP A 411 22.81 -0.72 -38.54
CA ASP A 411 21.82 -1.14 -39.55
C ASP A 411 22.22 -2.47 -40.23
N TYR A 412 22.83 -3.36 -39.46
CA TYR A 412 23.37 -4.65 -39.88
C TYR A 412 24.48 -4.57 -40.96
N HIS A 413 25.13 -3.41 -41.14
CA HIS A 413 26.25 -3.24 -42.05
C HIS A 413 27.60 -3.50 -41.37
N ILE A 414 28.15 -4.71 -41.54
CA ILE A 414 29.41 -5.11 -40.91
C ILE A 414 30.60 -4.22 -41.30
N ASP A 415 30.65 -3.73 -42.53
CA ASP A 415 31.75 -2.87 -42.99
C ASP A 415 31.70 -1.50 -42.34
N LYS A 416 30.49 -0.97 -42.09
CA LYS A 416 30.26 0.26 -41.32
C LYS A 416 30.74 0.07 -39.89
N LEU A 417 30.35 -1.02 -39.23
CA LEU A 417 30.78 -1.33 -37.86
C LEU A 417 32.31 -1.48 -37.74
N LYS A 418 32.94 -2.19 -38.68
CA LYS A 418 34.41 -2.32 -38.74
C LYS A 418 35.07 -0.95 -38.94
N SER A 419 34.54 -0.14 -39.85
CA SER A 419 35.02 1.21 -40.09
C SER A 419 34.93 2.05 -38.80
N ASP A 420 33.77 2.07 -38.15
CA ASP A 420 33.53 2.85 -36.93
C ASP A 420 34.41 2.40 -35.75
N CYS A 421 34.69 1.11 -35.63
CA CYS A 421 35.68 0.59 -34.68
C CYS A 421 37.11 1.04 -35.04
N ARG A 422 37.49 1.11 -36.31
CA ARG A 422 38.85 1.50 -36.74
C ARG A 422 39.10 3.01 -36.65
N THR A 423 38.11 3.82 -37.03
CA THR A 423 38.21 5.29 -37.02
C THR A 423 38.10 5.88 -35.62
N GLY A 424 37.72 5.08 -34.62
CA GLY A 424 37.49 5.57 -33.26
C GLY A 424 36.15 6.28 -33.09
N ASN A 425 35.23 6.16 -34.06
CA ASN A 425 33.83 6.59 -33.88
C ASN A 425 33.19 5.85 -32.70
N LEU A 426 33.61 4.59 -32.49
CA LEU A 426 33.34 3.78 -31.29
C LEU A 426 34.56 3.78 -30.35
N SER A 427 34.92 4.96 -29.84
CA SER A 427 36.04 5.14 -28.89
C SER A 427 35.60 5.13 -27.43
N PHE A 428 36.59 5.04 -26.53
CA PHE A 428 36.48 4.75 -25.10
C PHE A 428 35.58 5.69 -24.25
N ASN A 429 35.07 6.79 -24.79
CA ASN A 429 34.30 7.79 -24.03
C ASN A 429 32.92 8.13 -24.63
N ARG A 430 32.40 7.30 -25.53
CA ARG A 430 31.07 7.52 -26.12
C ARG A 430 30.10 6.44 -25.69
N SER A 431 28.87 6.86 -25.37
CA SER A 431 27.73 5.97 -25.33
C SER A 431 27.08 5.94 -26.71
N LEU A 432 26.60 4.76 -27.11
CA LEU A 432 25.70 4.63 -28.25
C LEU A 432 24.28 4.51 -27.71
N ALA A 433 23.37 5.26 -28.31
CA ALA A 433 21.95 5.17 -28.05
C ALA A 433 21.26 4.91 -29.39
N PHE A 434 20.46 3.86 -29.47
CA PHE A 434 19.65 3.59 -30.65
C PHE A 434 18.28 3.06 -30.24
N PRO A 435 17.24 3.30 -31.08
CA PRO A 435 15.92 2.75 -30.86
C PRO A 435 15.97 1.24 -30.68
N TYR A 436 15.39 0.79 -29.57
CA TYR A 436 15.24 -0.63 -29.25
C TYR A 436 13.74 -0.94 -29.24
N SER A 437 13.19 -1.18 -30.43
CA SER A 437 11.89 -1.84 -30.55
C SER A 437 12.08 -3.28 -30.08
N PHE A 438 11.27 -3.75 -29.14
CA PHE A 438 11.38 -5.08 -28.54
C PHE A 438 11.66 -6.15 -29.60
N SER A 439 12.94 -6.52 -29.73
CA SER A 439 13.32 -7.79 -30.34
C SER A 439 12.66 -8.88 -29.49
N PRO A 440 12.19 -10.00 -30.06
CA PRO A 440 11.56 -11.07 -29.28
C PRO A 440 12.46 -11.60 -28.13
N SER A 441 13.76 -11.29 -28.15
CA SER A 441 14.70 -11.56 -27.05
C SER A 441 15.16 -10.27 -26.35
N LYS A 442 15.13 -10.27 -25.01
CA LYS A 442 15.80 -9.29 -24.13
C LYS A 442 17.26 -9.09 -24.62
N PRO A 443 17.77 -7.85 -24.68
CA PRO A 443 19.10 -7.64 -25.24
C PRO A 443 20.13 -8.35 -24.36
N ALA A 444 21.15 -8.94 -24.98
CA ALA A 444 22.16 -9.71 -24.26
C ALA A 444 23.11 -8.79 -23.46
N CYS A 445 23.12 -7.49 -23.79
CA CYS A 445 23.87 -6.49 -23.07
C CYS A 445 23.29 -5.08 -23.26
N GLY A 446 23.91 -4.10 -22.62
CA GLY A 446 23.46 -2.71 -22.65
C GLY A 446 22.46 -2.41 -21.55
N MET A 447 22.17 -1.12 -21.38
CA MET A 447 21.18 -0.64 -20.44
C MET A 447 19.89 -0.33 -21.22
N PRO A 448 18.81 -1.10 -21.03
CA PRO A 448 17.53 -0.77 -21.61
C PRO A 448 16.95 0.45 -20.88
N MET A 449 16.74 1.53 -21.62
CA MET A 449 16.22 2.78 -21.10
C MET A 449 14.94 3.17 -21.84
N VAL A 450 14.11 4.00 -21.20
CA VAL A 450 12.98 4.68 -21.81
C VAL A 450 13.31 6.16 -21.85
N GLU A 451 13.40 6.70 -23.06
CA GLU A 451 13.65 8.11 -23.35
C GLU A 451 12.32 8.86 -23.44
N PHE A 452 12.10 9.82 -22.55
CA PHE A 452 10.91 10.68 -22.57
C PHE A 452 11.24 12.03 -23.21
N SER A 453 10.52 12.34 -24.29
CA SER A 453 10.66 13.61 -25.01
C SER A 453 10.18 14.79 -24.17
N VAL A 454 10.76 15.98 -24.36
CA VAL A 454 10.36 17.18 -23.61
C VAL A 454 8.85 17.43 -23.65
N ASP A 455 8.18 17.15 -24.77
CA ASP A 455 6.74 17.41 -24.92
C ASP A 455 5.87 16.44 -24.12
N GLU A 456 6.22 15.15 -24.07
CA GLU A 456 5.56 14.18 -23.17
C GLU A 456 5.72 14.61 -21.70
N ARG A 457 6.90 15.13 -21.36
CA ARG A 457 7.21 15.58 -20.00
C ARG A 457 6.51 16.86 -19.62
N ARG A 458 6.45 17.82 -20.54
CA ARG A 458 5.83 19.12 -20.35
C ARG A 458 4.36 18.97 -19.96
N LEU A 459 3.59 18.10 -20.62
CA LEU A 459 2.16 17.94 -20.34
C LEU A 459 1.86 17.52 -18.90
N VAL A 460 2.66 16.61 -18.36
CA VAL A 460 2.52 16.12 -16.99
C VAL A 460 3.08 17.14 -15.99
N CYS A 461 4.24 17.73 -16.29
CA CYS A 461 4.92 18.65 -15.39
C CYS A 461 4.28 20.05 -15.31
N GLU A 462 3.70 20.56 -16.40
CA GLU A 462 2.89 21.79 -16.35
C GLU A 462 1.65 21.59 -15.50
N CYS A 463 1.00 20.43 -15.63
CA CYS A 463 -0.13 20.08 -14.79
C CYS A 463 0.26 20.00 -13.30
N ALA A 464 1.42 19.41 -12.99
CA ALA A 464 1.94 19.38 -11.63
C ALA A 464 2.29 20.79 -11.10
N ARG A 465 2.97 21.63 -11.90
CA ARG A 465 3.38 23.00 -11.50
C ARG A 465 2.20 23.93 -11.21
N VAL A 466 1.16 23.90 -12.04
CA VAL A 466 -0.05 24.73 -11.82
C VAL A 466 -0.61 24.49 -10.42
N ARG A 467 -0.45 23.27 -9.89
CA ARG A 467 -0.96 22.93 -8.57
C ARG A 467 -0.03 23.27 -7.43
N ASP A 468 1.28 23.17 -7.60
CA ASP A 468 2.23 23.68 -6.60
C ASP A 468 1.98 25.18 -6.35
N ASP A 469 1.71 25.95 -7.41
CA ASP A 469 1.36 27.38 -7.32
C ASP A 469 -0.01 27.59 -6.62
N GLU A 470 -1.01 26.75 -6.90
CA GLU A 470 -2.31 26.79 -6.21
C GLU A 470 -2.21 26.41 -4.73
N GLU A 471 -1.41 25.39 -4.40
CA GLU A 471 -1.11 25.01 -3.01
C GLU A 471 -0.41 26.15 -2.28
N GLU A 472 0.62 26.74 -2.87
CA GLU A 472 1.33 27.87 -2.26
C GLU A 472 0.38 29.06 -2.05
N MET A 473 -0.50 29.37 -3.01
CA MET A 473 -1.54 30.38 -2.84
C MET A 473 -2.54 30.03 -1.73
N LEU A 474 -2.97 28.78 -1.62
CA LEU A 474 -3.88 28.32 -0.56
C LEU A 474 -3.21 28.39 0.83
N PHE A 475 -1.94 27.98 0.93
CA PHE A 475 -1.13 28.09 2.14
C PHE A 475 -0.92 29.55 2.54
N GLN A 476 -0.53 30.43 1.60
CA GLN A 476 -0.38 31.87 1.86
C GLN A 476 -1.70 32.50 2.31
N ASN A 477 -2.82 32.13 1.67
CA ASN A 477 -4.15 32.58 2.09
C ASN A 477 -4.50 32.10 3.51
N TYR A 478 -4.15 30.86 3.86
CA TYR A 478 -4.34 30.33 5.22
C TYR A 478 -3.52 31.10 6.27
N TYR A 479 -2.24 31.36 6.00
CA TYR A 479 -1.39 32.19 6.88
C TYR A 479 -1.90 33.62 7.02
N ASN A 480 -2.37 34.22 5.92
CA ASN A 480 -2.95 35.56 5.93
C ASN A 480 -4.26 35.62 6.73
N MET A 481 -5.09 34.58 6.69
CA MET A 481 -6.29 34.47 7.52
C MET A 481 -5.96 34.30 9.00
N SER A 482 -5.00 33.43 9.33
CA SER A 482 -4.52 33.21 10.71
C SER A 482 -3.91 34.48 11.32
N GLY A 483 -3.07 35.20 10.56
CA GLY A 483 -2.49 36.48 10.97
C GLY A 483 -3.53 37.59 11.20
N ARG A 484 -4.63 37.61 10.42
CA ARG A 484 -5.74 38.54 10.63
C ARG A 484 -6.55 38.24 11.90
N MET A 485 -6.66 36.98 12.30
CA MET A 485 -7.31 36.61 13.56
C MET A 485 -6.48 37.02 14.78
N ASN A 486 -5.15 36.88 14.73
CA ASN A 486 -4.27 37.37 15.79
C ASN A 486 -4.29 38.90 15.94
N LYS A 487 -4.35 39.66 14.83
CA LYS A 487 -4.43 41.13 14.89
C LYS A 487 -5.77 41.64 15.44
N ARG A 488 -6.88 40.93 15.22
CA ARG A 488 -8.18 41.28 15.84
C ARG A 488 -8.23 40.97 17.34
N GLY A 489 -7.45 40.00 17.82
CA GLY A 489 -7.30 39.73 19.26
C GLY A 489 -6.54 40.83 20.02
N MET A 490 -5.54 41.47 19.38
CA MET A 490 -4.75 42.53 20.02
C MET A 490 -5.41 43.91 19.99
N SER A 491 -6.33 44.20 19.07
CA SER A 491 -7.02 45.49 19.01
C SER A 491 -8.16 45.65 20.06
N LEU A 492 -8.43 44.62 20.88
CA LEU A 492 -9.49 44.61 21.89
C LEU A 492 -8.97 44.69 23.34
N MET A 493 -7.69 45.00 23.54
CA MET A 493 -7.15 45.45 24.81
C MET A 493 -6.87 46.96 24.73
N ARG A 494 -7.92 47.78 24.94
CA ARG A 494 -7.71 49.15 25.41
C ARG A 494 -7.37 49.08 26.90
N PRO A 495 -6.37 49.84 27.38
CA PRO A 495 -6.12 49.94 28.81
C PRO A 495 -7.34 50.60 29.47
N LEU A 496 -7.93 49.91 30.45
CA LEU A 496 -8.80 50.56 31.42
C LEU A 496 -7.87 51.34 32.35
N GLY A 497 -8.13 52.64 32.47
CA GLY A 497 -7.40 53.55 33.35
C GLY A 497 -7.62 53.27 34.82
#